data_AF-A0A0L8L670-F1
#
_entry.id   AF-A0A0L8L670-F1
#
_cell.length_a   1.000
_cell.length_b   1.000
_cell.length_c   1.000
_cell.angle_alpha   90.00
_cell.angle_beta   90.00
_cell.angle_gamma   90.00
#
_symmetry.space_group_name_H-M   'P 1'
#
loop_
_entity.id
_entity.type
_entity.pdbx_description
1 polymer ?
#
loop_
_entity_poly.entity_id
_entity_poly.type
_entity_poly.pdbx_seq_one_letter_code
_entity_poly.pdbx_strand_id
1 'polypeptide(L)'
;MTTDKHAKRAARDLAAREGISYTAARRRLAGAVDQEPRPPVAVPIASTPCPEGCDGTGHPGTACWAWRPADATSTASWDVRRAAELPGGRADQVMRRHEEARENVSSRWARFHAWETKWLLALVYAMLTDQRPELMPDRARLRAAVEADDLAAVDALMEPLDRAAARLMTKVPAVWWGEVKPRIDAYADAVESDDRELRTWQEVDARHVVGRLVDQWRRTWEPTVRNASGVLEAPGVMWLAVKGWLDALLVDRHGGHAPGARVRFGDGRPAVVYAVEWGEDGPPVAYRVRELEPGAHGNVGRLVPSLSSDVLVPAADCREDTPCAVCGRTAGMAEALCDGCAPRFGPV
;
A
#
# COMPACT_ATOMS: atom_id res chain seq x y z
N MET A 1 54.67 -36.16 -10.09
CA MET A 1 55.72 -35.11 -10.09
C MET A 1 55.85 -34.33 -11.42
N THR A 2 55.24 -34.78 -12.52
CA THR A 2 55.31 -34.13 -13.86
C THR A 2 54.31 -32.98 -14.05
N THR A 3 53.16 -33.03 -13.39
CA THR A 3 52.08 -32.03 -13.47
C THR A 3 52.48 -30.61 -13.04
N ASP A 4 53.29 -30.49 -11.97
CA ASP A 4 53.76 -29.19 -11.47
C ASP A 4 54.71 -28.47 -12.45
N LYS A 5 55.52 -29.23 -13.21
CA LYS A 5 56.41 -28.64 -14.23
C LYS A 5 55.62 -28.07 -15.41
N HIS A 6 54.57 -28.76 -15.85
CA HIS A 6 53.71 -28.28 -16.93
C HIS A 6 52.91 -27.03 -16.52
N ALA A 7 52.36 -27.01 -15.31
CA ALA A 7 51.65 -25.84 -14.78
C ALA A 7 52.56 -24.61 -14.65
N LYS A 8 53.80 -24.80 -14.17
CA LYS A 8 54.80 -23.72 -14.08
C LYS A 8 55.21 -23.20 -15.46
N ARG A 9 55.31 -24.07 -16.46
CA ARG A 9 55.64 -23.68 -17.84
C ARG A 9 54.50 -22.87 -18.47
N ALA A 10 53.26 -23.37 -18.38
CA ALA A 10 52.08 -22.66 -18.87
C ALA A 10 51.94 -21.25 -18.26
N ALA A 11 52.21 -21.10 -16.95
CA ALA A 11 52.18 -19.80 -16.29
C ALA A 11 53.29 -18.85 -16.75
N ARG A 12 54.48 -19.37 -17.11
CA ARG A 12 55.56 -18.54 -17.68
C ARG A 12 55.24 -18.11 -19.12
N ASP A 13 54.70 -19.03 -19.92
CA ASP A 13 54.35 -18.75 -21.31
C ASP A 13 53.20 -17.71 -21.37
N LEU A 14 52.19 -17.84 -20.50
CA LEU A 14 51.10 -16.86 -20.39
C LEU A 14 51.61 -15.49 -19.91
N ALA A 15 52.48 -15.46 -18.89
CA ALA A 15 53.09 -14.23 -18.41
C ALA A 15 53.88 -13.50 -19.50
N ALA A 16 54.66 -14.24 -20.29
CA ALA A 16 55.46 -13.69 -21.39
C ALA A 16 54.60 -13.15 -22.54
N ARG A 17 53.53 -13.86 -22.92
CA ARG A 17 52.62 -13.41 -24.00
C ARG A 17 51.82 -12.16 -23.64
N GLU A 18 51.40 -12.04 -22.38
CA GLU A 18 50.48 -10.98 -21.95
C GLU A 18 51.20 -9.83 -21.22
N GLY A 19 52.52 -9.91 -21.03
CA GLY A 19 53.29 -8.90 -20.30
C GLY A 19 52.89 -8.77 -18.83
N ILE A 20 52.30 -9.81 -18.24
CA ILE A 20 51.84 -9.82 -16.84
C ILE A 20 52.81 -10.58 -15.93
N SER A 21 52.74 -10.34 -14.62
CA SER A 21 53.56 -11.06 -13.66
C SER A 21 53.23 -12.56 -13.64
N TYR A 22 54.24 -13.40 -13.38
CA TYR A 22 54.08 -14.85 -13.24
C TYR A 22 52.97 -15.23 -12.25
N THR A 23 52.84 -14.49 -11.15
CA THR A 23 51.81 -14.72 -10.12
C THR A 23 50.40 -14.40 -10.65
N ALA A 24 50.25 -13.34 -11.46
CA ALA A 24 48.99 -13.00 -12.12
C ALA A 24 48.60 -14.05 -13.18
N ALA A 25 49.57 -14.49 -14.00
CA ALA A 25 49.38 -15.57 -14.96
C ALA A 25 48.98 -16.89 -14.28
N ARG A 26 49.60 -17.24 -13.15
CA ARG A 26 49.25 -18.44 -12.37
C ARG A 26 47.82 -18.36 -11.80
N ARG A 27 47.37 -17.19 -11.36
CA ARG A 27 45.98 -16.98 -10.89
C ARG A 27 44.97 -17.07 -12.03
N ARG A 28 45.28 -16.54 -13.21
CA ARG A 28 44.41 -16.67 -14.40
C ARG A 28 44.27 -18.13 -14.85
N LEU A 29 45.38 -18.88 -14.90
CA LEU A 29 45.34 -20.30 -15.22
C LEU A 29 44.63 -21.14 -14.14
N ALA A 30 44.70 -20.72 -12.88
CA ALA A 30 43.97 -21.36 -11.78
C ALA A 30 42.47 -20.99 -11.78
N GLY A 31 42.10 -19.80 -12.26
CA GLY A 31 40.71 -19.34 -12.36
C GLY A 31 39.95 -19.90 -13.57
N ALA A 32 40.64 -20.58 -14.50
CA ALA A 32 40.05 -21.35 -15.59
C ALA A 32 39.76 -22.81 -15.21
N VAL A 33 40.19 -23.24 -14.01
CA VAL A 33 39.70 -24.47 -13.40
C VAL A 33 38.40 -24.08 -12.73
N ASP A 34 37.29 -24.72 -13.13
CA ASP A 34 35.99 -24.62 -12.44
C ASP A 34 36.24 -24.53 -10.94
N GLN A 35 36.06 -23.34 -10.36
CA GLN A 35 35.97 -23.23 -8.92
C GLN A 35 34.69 -23.97 -8.58
N GLU A 36 34.87 -25.21 -8.15
CA GLU A 36 33.83 -26.02 -7.53
C GLU A 36 33.05 -25.07 -6.60
N PRO A 37 31.74 -24.85 -6.84
CA PRO A 37 31.00 -23.83 -6.13
C PRO A 37 31.16 -24.13 -4.64
N ARG A 38 31.86 -23.22 -3.96
CA ARG A 38 32.17 -23.37 -2.54
C ARG A 38 30.82 -23.56 -1.86
N PRO A 39 30.61 -24.66 -1.11
CA PRO A 39 29.31 -24.90 -0.50
C PRO A 39 28.93 -23.68 0.34
N PRO A 40 27.67 -23.22 0.27
CA PRO A 40 27.24 -22.03 0.98
C PRO A 40 27.57 -22.19 2.46
N VAL A 41 28.33 -21.23 3.01
CA VAL A 41 28.65 -21.22 4.43
C VAL A 41 27.42 -20.75 5.17
N ALA A 42 26.79 -21.64 5.94
CA ALA A 42 25.72 -21.26 6.85
C ALA A 42 26.30 -20.32 7.91
N VAL A 43 25.95 -19.03 7.82
CA VAL A 43 26.28 -18.04 8.83
C VAL A 43 25.15 -17.99 9.86
N PRO A 44 25.44 -18.04 11.18
CA PRO A 44 24.43 -17.80 12.19
C PRO A 44 23.81 -16.41 12.02
N ILE A 45 22.52 -16.28 12.30
CA ILE A 45 21.81 -14.99 12.34
C ILE A 45 21.85 -14.51 13.79
N ALA A 46 22.06 -13.21 14.00
CA ALA A 46 22.07 -12.62 15.34
C ALA A 46 20.75 -12.93 16.09
N SER A 47 20.83 -13.37 17.34
CA SER A 47 19.65 -13.71 18.15
C SER A 47 18.81 -12.51 18.58
N THR A 48 19.36 -11.30 18.45
CA THR A 48 18.69 -10.04 18.73
C THR A 48 18.89 -9.08 17.56
N PRO A 49 17.91 -8.20 17.28
CA PRO A 49 18.09 -7.18 16.26
C PRO A 49 19.25 -6.27 16.62
N CYS A 50 20.02 -5.90 15.60
CA CYS A 50 21.17 -5.03 15.76
C CYS A 50 20.73 -3.61 16.13
N PRO A 51 21.56 -2.87 16.88
CA PRO A 51 21.33 -1.45 17.11
C PRO A 51 21.34 -0.68 15.78
N GLU A 52 20.69 0.48 15.76
CA GLU A 52 20.70 1.35 14.57
C GLU A 52 22.13 1.75 14.19
N GLY A 53 22.41 1.78 12.89
CA GLY A 53 23.74 2.10 12.37
C GLY A 53 24.76 0.95 12.50
N CYS A 54 24.34 -0.25 12.89
CA CYS A 54 25.23 -1.42 12.86
C CYS A 54 25.65 -1.74 11.41
N ASP A 55 26.95 -1.70 11.16
CA ASP A 55 27.58 -2.00 9.86
C ASP A 55 28.08 -3.45 9.76
N GLY A 56 27.73 -4.29 10.75
CA GLY A 56 28.15 -5.70 10.84
C GLY A 56 29.59 -5.93 11.26
N THR A 57 30.41 -4.89 11.43
CA THR A 57 31.80 -5.04 11.89
C THR A 57 31.87 -5.51 13.35
N GLY A 58 30.83 -5.22 14.14
CA GLY A 58 30.74 -5.59 15.56
C GLY A 58 30.48 -7.08 15.83
N HIS A 59 30.14 -7.89 14.82
CA HIS A 59 29.90 -9.33 14.99
C HIS A 59 30.27 -10.13 13.72
N PRO A 60 31.57 -10.22 13.41
CA PRO A 60 32.06 -10.88 12.21
C PRO A 60 31.62 -12.36 12.15
N GLY A 61 31.11 -12.78 11.00
CA GLY A 61 30.61 -14.15 10.80
C GLY A 61 29.17 -14.40 11.25
N THR A 62 28.46 -13.38 11.74
CA THR A 62 27.02 -13.44 12.04
C THR A 62 26.26 -12.46 11.16
N ALA A 63 25.14 -12.88 10.58
CA ALA A 63 24.28 -11.99 9.81
C ALA A 63 23.57 -11.00 10.75
N CYS A 64 23.83 -9.69 10.56
CA CYS A 64 23.03 -8.62 11.15
C CYS A 64 21.59 -8.74 10.67
N TRP A 65 20.65 -8.32 11.49
CA TRP A 65 19.35 -7.92 10.98
C TRP A 65 18.80 -6.72 11.77
N ALA A 66 18.09 -5.83 11.07
CA ALA A 66 17.51 -4.62 11.66
C ALA A 66 16.17 -4.97 12.34
N TRP A 67 15.86 -4.33 13.46
CA TRP A 67 14.59 -4.53 14.17
C TRP A 67 13.39 -4.43 13.23
N ARG A 68 12.45 -5.39 13.31
CA ARG A 68 11.15 -5.35 12.65
C ARG A 68 10.06 -5.37 13.73
N PRO A 69 8.84 -4.91 13.40
CA PRO A 69 7.72 -4.99 14.34
C PRO A 69 7.44 -6.39 14.86
N ALA A 70 7.69 -7.44 14.05
CA ALA A 70 7.54 -8.84 14.45
C ALA A 70 8.44 -9.23 15.64
N ASP A 71 9.52 -8.50 15.86
CA ASP A 71 10.52 -8.78 16.89
C ASP A 71 10.30 -7.98 18.17
N ALA A 72 9.24 -7.17 18.22
CA ALA A 72 8.80 -6.52 19.45
C ALA A 72 8.48 -7.58 20.53
N THR A 73 8.59 -7.17 21.79
CA THR A 73 8.31 -8.06 22.91
C THR A 73 6.90 -8.64 22.84
N SER A 74 6.65 -9.79 23.49
CA SER A 74 5.34 -10.45 23.51
C SER A 74 4.21 -9.61 24.13
N THR A 75 4.54 -8.43 24.67
CA THR A 75 3.58 -7.46 25.21
C THR A 75 2.92 -6.61 24.12
N ALA A 76 3.55 -6.43 22.96
CA ALA A 76 2.96 -5.69 21.85
C ALA A 76 1.87 -6.52 21.17
N SER A 77 0.67 -5.93 21.08
CA SER A 77 -0.45 -6.53 20.38
C SER A 77 -0.09 -6.79 18.93
N TRP A 78 -0.76 -7.79 18.36
CA TRP A 78 -0.55 -8.16 16.97
C TRP A 78 -1.02 -7.07 16.00
N ASP A 79 -2.09 -6.34 16.35
CA ASP A 79 -2.59 -5.21 15.55
C ASP A 79 -1.58 -4.06 15.50
N VAL A 80 -0.92 -3.73 16.62
CA VAL A 80 0.13 -2.68 16.65
C VAL A 80 1.35 -3.08 15.82
N ARG A 81 1.84 -4.32 16.00
CA ARG A 81 2.98 -4.83 15.21
C ARG A 81 2.67 -4.82 13.72
N ARG A 82 1.48 -5.29 13.35
CA ARG A 82 1.00 -5.28 11.96
C ARG A 82 0.88 -3.86 11.40
N ALA A 83 0.29 -2.93 12.16
CA ALA A 83 0.13 -1.54 11.76
C ALA A 83 1.48 -0.86 11.45
N ALA A 84 2.56 -1.30 12.09
CA ALA A 84 3.91 -0.80 11.90
C ALA A 84 4.70 -1.51 10.78
N GLU A 85 4.22 -2.63 10.26
CA GLU A 85 4.96 -3.46 9.30
C GLU A 85 4.71 -3.01 7.85
N LEU A 86 5.74 -2.48 7.20
CA LEU A 86 5.69 -2.11 5.79
C LEU A 86 6.25 -3.22 4.87
N PRO A 87 5.73 -3.32 3.63
CA PRO A 87 4.56 -2.61 3.12
C PRO A 87 3.23 -3.31 3.45
N GLY A 88 3.27 -4.62 3.73
CA GLY A 88 2.09 -5.49 3.75
C GLY A 88 1.23 -5.39 5.00
N GLY A 89 1.85 -5.29 6.18
CA GLY A 89 1.11 -5.23 7.45
C GLY A 89 0.29 -3.95 7.58
N ARG A 90 0.88 -2.80 7.24
CA ARG A 90 0.18 -1.51 7.21
C ARG A 90 -1.01 -1.55 6.27
N ALA A 91 -0.80 -2.03 5.04
CA ALA A 91 -1.88 -2.15 4.05
C ALA A 91 -3.03 -3.05 4.53
N ASP A 92 -2.71 -4.16 5.20
CA ASP A 92 -3.72 -5.03 5.80
C ASP A 92 -4.47 -4.34 6.95
N GLN A 93 -3.78 -3.60 7.81
CA GLN A 93 -4.40 -2.87 8.92
C GLN A 93 -5.37 -1.78 8.43
N VAL A 94 -4.97 -1.00 7.42
CA VAL A 94 -5.81 0.04 6.81
C VAL A 94 -7.08 -0.57 6.20
N MET A 95 -6.93 -1.69 5.48
CA MET A 95 -8.06 -2.44 4.94
C MET A 95 -8.99 -2.96 6.04
N ARG A 96 -8.45 -3.64 7.06
CA ARG A 96 -9.24 -4.26 8.12
C ARG A 96 -10.10 -3.26 8.87
N ARG A 97 -9.54 -2.11 9.26
CA ARG A 97 -10.31 -1.06 9.94
C ARG A 97 -11.47 -0.55 9.09
N HIS A 98 -11.25 -0.39 7.79
CA HIS A 98 -12.31 0.03 6.88
C HIS A 98 -13.43 -1.02 6.79
N GLU A 99 -13.07 -2.30 6.63
CA GLU A 99 -14.06 -3.37 6.52
C GLU A 99 -14.81 -3.60 7.84
N GLU A 100 -14.13 -3.59 8.99
CA GLU A 100 -14.73 -3.68 10.32
C GLU A 100 -15.72 -2.53 10.58
N ALA A 101 -15.41 -1.31 10.14
CA ALA A 101 -16.34 -0.18 10.20
C ALA A 101 -17.61 -0.41 9.34
N ARG A 102 -17.51 -1.17 8.24
CA ARG A 102 -18.64 -1.48 7.34
C ARG A 102 -19.49 -2.67 7.80
N GLU A 103 -18.92 -3.63 8.54
CA GLU A 103 -19.67 -4.79 9.05
C GLU A 103 -20.85 -4.40 9.95
N ASN A 104 -20.82 -3.19 10.52
CA ASN A 104 -21.91 -2.62 11.31
C ASN A 104 -23.09 -2.07 10.49
N VAL A 105 -23.03 -1.99 9.14
CA VAL A 105 -23.95 -1.14 8.36
C VAL A 105 -24.89 -1.86 7.37
N SER A 106 -24.59 -3.03 6.76
CA SER A 106 -25.61 -3.82 6.01
C SER A 106 -25.15 -5.17 5.45
N SER A 107 -26.15 -5.94 4.98
CA SER A 107 -26.22 -7.35 4.58
C SER A 107 -25.02 -8.02 3.90
N ARG A 108 -24.87 -9.31 4.25
CA ARG A 108 -23.88 -10.31 3.83
C ARG A 108 -23.70 -10.52 2.31
N TRP A 109 -24.53 -9.90 1.46
CA TRP A 109 -24.66 -10.23 0.03
C TRP A 109 -24.11 -9.18 -0.96
N ALA A 110 -23.71 -7.99 -0.49
CA ALA A 110 -23.09 -6.95 -1.33
C ALA A 110 -21.55 -6.89 -1.22
N ARG A 111 -20.93 -7.99 -0.76
CA ARG A 111 -19.49 -8.05 -0.46
C ARG A 111 -18.69 -8.30 -1.73
N PHE A 112 -18.40 -7.23 -2.47
CA PHE A 112 -17.17 -7.21 -3.26
C PHE A 112 -16.01 -7.43 -2.28
N HIS A 113 -15.20 -8.47 -2.49
CA HIS A 113 -14.12 -8.88 -1.59
C HIS A 113 -12.91 -7.96 -1.75
N ALA A 114 -13.11 -6.68 -1.46
CA ALA A 114 -12.11 -5.63 -1.57
C ALA A 114 -10.84 -5.95 -0.78
N TRP A 115 -10.91 -6.80 0.26
CA TRP A 115 -9.75 -7.27 1.03
C TRP A 115 -8.65 -7.89 0.16
N GLU A 116 -9.00 -8.47 -0.99
CA GLU A 116 -8.03 -9.01 -1.96
C GLU A 116 -7.17 -7.90 -2.57
N THR A 117 -7.56 -6.62 -2.49
CA THR A 117 -6.84 -5.48 -3.09
C THR A 117 -5.75 -4.90 -2.18
N LYS A 118 -5.55 -5.43 -0.96
CA LYS A 118 -4.53 -4.93 -0.02
C LYS A 118 -3.10 -5.00 -0.56
N TRP A 119 -2.80 -5.95 -1.46
CA TRP A 119 -1.50 -6.03 -2.12
C TRP A 119 -1.22 -4.78 -2.97
N LEU A 120 -2.25 -4.12 -3.54
CA LEU A 120 -2.07 -2.91 -4.33
C LEU A 120 -1.65 -1.75 -3.44
N LEU A 121 -2.26 -1.61 -2.26
CA LEU A 121 -1.82 -0.61 -1.28
C LEU A 121 -0.40 -0.91 -0.80
N ALA A 122 -0.06 -2.18 -0.55
CA ALA A 122 1.30 -2.56 -0.21
C ALA A 122 2.30 -2.21 -1.34
N LEU A 123 1.95 -2.45 -2.60
CA LEU A 123 2.78 -2.08 -3.75
C LEU A 123 2.97 -0.56 -3.83
N VAL A 124 1.91 0.21 -3.58
CA VAL A 124 1.97 1.68 -3.53
C VAL A 124 2.87 2.16 -2.39
N TYR A 125 2.77 1.58 -1.20
CA TYR A 125 3.67 1.92 -0.10
C TYR A 125 5.13 1.62 -0.44
N ALA A 126 5.41 0.43 -1.00
CA ALA A 126 6.77 0.07 -1.43
C ALA A 126 7.31 1.07 -2.46
N MET A 127 6.52 1.37 -3.51
CA MET A 127 6.87 2.36 -4.53
C MET A 127 7.18 3.73 -3.93
N LEU A 128 6.30 4.22 -3.04
CA LEU A 128 6.47 5.52 -2.43
C LEU A 128 7.70 5.56 -1.52
N THR A 129 7.97 4.53 -0.73
CA THR A 129 9.16 4.51 0.13
C THR A 129 10.47 4.36 -0.64
N ASP A 130 10.45 3.69 -1.80
CA ASP A 130 11.62 3.58 -2.67
C ASP A 130 11.91 4.89 -3.40
N GLN A 131 10.87 5.55 -3.93
CA GLN A 131 11.00 6.82 -4.66
C GLN A 131 11.19 8.02 -3.74
N ARG A 132 10.68 7.92 -2.51
CA ARG A 132 10.68 8.99 -1.50
C ARG A 132 11.06 8.42 -0.13
N PRO A 133 12.36 8.14 0.10
CA PRO A 133 12.84 7.55 1.35
C PRO A 133 12.48 8.36 2.60
N GLU A 134 12.23 9.68 2.45
CA GLU A 134 11.78 10.55 3.53
C GLU A 134 10.38 10.23 4.06
N LEU A 135 9.57 9.45 3.34
CA LEU A 135 8.27 8.96 3.79
C LEU A 135 8.38 7.73 4.70
N MET A 136 9.55 7.11 4.80
CA MET A 136 9.77 6.00 5.72
C MET A 136 9.70 6.53 7.16
N PRO A 137 8.87 5.95 8.04
CA PRO A 137 8.82 6.37 9.44
C PRO A 137 10.17 6.17 10.11
N ASP A 138 10.52 7.10 11.01
CA ASP A 138 11.71 6.97 11.85
C ASP A 138 11.69 5.66 12.65
N ARG A 139 12.72 4.85 12.47
CA ARG A 139 12.75 3.47 13.00
C ARG A 139 12.78 3.43 14.52
N ALA A 140 13.54 4.31 15.16
CA ALA A 140 13.64 4.39 16.61
C ALA A 140 12.29 4.77 17.23
N ARG A 141 11.63 5.79 16.68
CA ARG A 141 10.30 6.22 17.13
C ARG A 141 9.23 5.17 16.85
N LEU A 142 9.27 4.50 15.69
CA LEU A 142 8.34 3.43 15.37
C LEU A 142 8.50 2.24 16.31
N ARG A 143 9.74 1.83 16.60
CA ARG A 143 10.05 0.81 17.60
C ARG A 143 9.51 1.20 18.97
N ALA A 144 9.77 2.42 19.42
CA ALA A 144 9.28 2.90 20.71
C ALA A 144 7.76 2.86 20.81
N ALA A 145 7.04 3.27 19.75
CA ALA A 145 5.58 3.21 19.69
C ALA A 145 5.06 1.75 19.74
N VAL A 146 5.70 0.84 19.00
CA VAL A 146 5.31 -0.58 18.97
C VAL A 146 5.55 -1.26 20.31
N GLU A 147 6.71 -1.03 20.94
CA GLU A 147 7.03 -1.60 22.26
C GLU A 147 6.16 -1.01 23.38
N ALA A 148 5.61 0.20 23.18
CA ALA A 148 4.63 0.80 24.08
C ALA A 148 3.19 0.32 23.82
N ASP A 149 2.97 -0.56 22.83
CA ASP A 149 1.65 -0.97 22.32
C ASP A 149 0.74 0.21 21.95
N ASP A 150 1.34 1.32 21.50
CA ASP A 150 0.64 2.57 21.18
C ASP A 150 0.29 2.65 19.69
N LEU A 151 -0.91 2.17 19.36
CA LEU A 151 -1.43 2.16 18.01
C LEU A 151 -1.60 3.58 17.44
N ALA A 152 -1.96 4.56 18.27
CA ALA A 152 -2.17 5.93 17.81
C ALA A 152 -0.83 6.59 17.43
N ALA A 153 0.23 6.32 18.20
CA ALA A 153 1.59 6.76 17.86
C ALA A 153 2.10 6.10 16.58
N VAL A 154 1.87 4.80 16.39
CA VAL A 154 2.20 4.11 15.11
C VAL A 154 1.47 4.77 13.95
N ASP A 155 0.16 4.99 14.09
CA ASP A 155 -0.62 5.63 13.03
C ASP A 155 -0.16 7.06 12.74
N ALA A 156 0.28 7.82 13.75
CA ALA A 156 0.80 9.18 13.57
C ALA A 156 2.13 9.17 12.79
N LEU A 157 3.00 8.18 13.04
CA LEU A 157 4.25 8.01 12.30
C LEU A 157 4.04 7.56 10.86
N MET A 158 3.00 6.76 10.60
CA MET A 158 2.66 6.25 9.27
C MET A 158 1.88 7.26 8.40
N GLU A 159 1.29 8.28 9.03
CA GLU A 159 0.41 9.23 8.34
C GLU A 159 1.02 9.89 7.09
N PRO A 160 2.28 10.38 7.09
CA PRO A 160 2.84 11.01 5.90
C PRO A 160 2.82 10.08 4.68
N LEU A 161 3.09 8.79 4.90
CA LEU A 161 3.02 7.76 3.87
C LEU A 161 1.57 7.45 3.45
N ASP A 162 0.66 7.31 4.42
CA ASP A 162 -0.77 7.09 4.15
C ASP A 162 -1.38 8.24 3.32
N ARG A 163 -1.04 9.49 3.66
CA ARG A 163 -1.47 10.68 2.93
C ARG A 163 -0.84 10.77 1.55
N ALA A 164 0.44 10.43 1.40
CA ALA A 164 1.07 10.36 0.09
C ALA A 164 0.40 9.30 -0.82
N ALA A 165 0.06 8.12 -0.26
CA ALA A 165 -0.71 7.11 -0.96
C ALA A 165 -2.12 7.61 -1.31
N ALA A 166 -2.80 8.32 -0.40
CA ALA A 166 -4.13 8.86 -0.62
C ALA A 166 -4.16 9.91 -1.74
N ARG A 167 -3.10 10.70 -1.90
CA ARG A 167 -2.94 11.69 -2.98
C ARG A 167 -2.61 11.06 -4.32
N LEU A 168 -1.87 9.94 -4.33
CA LEU A 168 -1.57 9.21 -5.56
C LEU A 168 -2.81 8.45 -6.06
N MET A 169 -3.49 7.75 -5.16
CA MET A 169 -4.66 6.95 -5.50
C MET A 169 -5.84 7.87 -5.84
N THR A 170 -6.67 7.46 -6.78
CA THR A 170 -7.81 8.25 -7.25
C THR A 170 -9.08 7.41 -7.27
N LYS A 171 -10.23 8.02 -7.56
CA LYS A 171 -11.45 7.33 -8.03
C LYS A 171 -11.89 7.79 -9.43
N VAL A 172 -11.07 8.62 -10.09
CA VAL A 172 -11.33 9.13 -11.45
C VAL A 172 -10.69 8.19 -12.47
N PRO A 173 -11.48 7.50 -13.32
CA PRO A 173 -10.93 6.52 -14.26
C PRO A 173 -9.88 7.12 -15.21
N ALA A 174 -10.12 8.33 -15.73
CA ALA A 174 -9.18 8.99 -16.63
C ALA A 174 -7.81 9.23 -15.99
N VAL A 175 -7.76 9.68 -14.73
CA VAL A 175 -6.51 9.88 -13.97
C VAL A 175 -5.86 8.55 -13.63
N TRP A 176 -6.65 7.54 -13.27
CA TRP A 176 -6.13 6.20 -13.01
C TRP A 176 -5.39 5.63 -14.22
N TRP A 177 -6.03 5.64 -15.40
CA TRP A 177 -5.45 5.08 -16.61
C TRP A 177 -4.36 5.96 -17.22
N GLY A 178 -4.48 7.28 -17.13
CA GLY A 178 -3.55 8.23 -17.74
C GLY A 178 -2.30 8.51 -16.91
N GLU A 179 -2.37 8.40 -15.59
CA GLU A 179 -1.31 8.88 -14.69
C GLU A 179 -0.89 7.85 -13.64
N VAL A 180 -1.83 7.29 -12.88
CA VAL A 180 -1.51 6.45 -11.72
C VAL A 180 -0.99 5.07 -12.14
N LYS A 181 -1.73 4.38 -13.01
CA LYS A 181 -1.33 3.06 -13.50
C LYS A 181 0.02 3.11 -14.23
N PRO A 182 0.28 4.05 -15.17
CA PRO A 182 1.60 4.15 -15.80
C PRO A 182 2.75 4.37 -14.82
N ARG A 183 2.54 5.09 -13.72
CA ARG A 183 3.56 5.24 -12.66
C ARG A 183 3.86 3.92 -11.94
N ILE A 184 2.82 3.15 -11.62
CA ILE A 184 2.98 1.82 -11.00
C ILE A 184 3.63 0.85 -11.99
N ASP A 185 3.26 0.89 -13.27
CA ASP A 185 3.91 0.10 -14.33
C ASP A 185 5.41 0.43 -14.43
N ALA A 186 5.77 1.72 -14.46
CA ALA A 186 7.16 2.14 -14.52
C ALA A 186 7.96 1.70 -13.28
N TYR A 187 7.35 1.72 -12.10
CA TYR A 187 7.97 1.17 -10.90
C TYR A 187 8.13 -0.36 -10.98
N ALA A 188 7.11 -1.07 -11.46
CA ALA A 188 7.19 -2.52 -11.68
C ALA A 188 8.30 -2.90 -12.68
N ASP A 189 8.42 -2.16 -13.78
CA ASP A 189 9.50 -2.33 -14.77
C ASP A 189 10.88 -2.09 -14.13
N ALA A 190 11.01 -1.02 -13.33
CA ALA A 190 12.25 -0.69 -12.61
C ALA A 190 12.60 -1.77 -11.58
N VAL A 191 11.60 -2.30 -10.86
CA VAL A 191 11.79 -3.45 -9.98
C VAL A 191 12.27 -4.63 -10.82
N GLU A 192 11.56 -5.08 -11.85
CA GLU A 192 11.95 -6.27 -12.63
C GLU A 192 13.35 -6.18 -13.27
N SER A 193 13.79 -4.98 -13.65
CA SER A 193 15.10 -4.72 -14.27
C SER A 193 16.23 -4.39 -13.29
N ASP A 194 15.95 -4.34 -11.98
CA ASP A 194 16.97 -4.08 -10.96
C ASP A 194 17.87 -5.30 -10.72
N ASP A 195 18.99 -5.30 -11.43
CA ASP A 195 20.07 -6.30 -11.38
C ASP A 195 21.17 -5.98 -10.35
N ARG A 196 20.94 -5.00 -9.44
CA ARG A 196 21.96 -4.65 -8.44
C ARG A 196 22.28 -5.83 -7.53
N GLU A 197 23.55 -5.97 -7.20
CA GLU A 197 24.00 -6.99 -6.24
C GLU A 197 23.43 -6.67 -4.84
N LEU A 198 22.63 -7.58 -4.31
CA LEU A 198 22.09 -7.50 -2.95
C LEU A 198 23.16 -7.97 -1.97
N ARG A 199 23.52 -7.11 -1.01
CA ARG A 199 24.66 -7.32 -0.12
C ARG A 199 24.24 -7.85 1.24
N THR A 200 22.98 -7.68 1.60
CA THR A 200 22.44 -8.07 2.90
C THR A 200 21.22 -8.96 2.74
N TRP A 201 20.97 -9.83 3.73
CA TRP A 201 19.78 -10.67 3.74
C TRP A 201 18.49 -9.85 3.79
N GLN A 202 18.51 -8.69 4.44
CA GLN A 202 17.37 -7.76 4.48
C GLN A 202 17.05 -7.18 3.11
N GLU A 203 18.06 -6.83 2.30
CA GLU A 203 17.85 -6.41 0.93
C GLU A 203 17.22 -7.53 0.10
N VAL A 204 17.64 -8.79 0.31
CA VAL A 204 17.03 -9.97 -0.33
C VAL A 204 15.58 -10.16 0.08
N ASP A 205 15.27 -10.08 1.38
CA ASP A 205 13.90 -10.26 1.88
C ASP A 205 12.98 -9.14 1.40
N ALA A 206 13.42 -7.88 1.50
CA ALA A 206 12.68 -6.73 0.99
C ALA A 206 12.43 -6.85 -0.52
N ARG A 207 13.46 -7.23 -1.27
CA ARG A 207 13.36 -7.48 -2.71
C ARG A 207 12.38 -8.60 -3.03
N HIS A 208 12.40 -9.69 -2.25
CA HIS A 208 11.51 -10.81 -2.44
C HIS A 208 10.04 -10.42 -2.15
N VAL A 209 9.79 -9.64 -1.10
CA VAL A 209 8.45 -9.09 -0.80
C VAL A 209 7.94 -8.22 -1.95
N VAL A 210 8.75 -7.25 -2.42
CA VAL A 210 8.37 -6.36 -3.52
C VAL A 210 8.18 -7.12 -4.83
N GLY A 211 9.05 -8.09 -5.14
CA GLY A 211 8.93 -8.95 -6.31
C GLY A 211 7.59 -9.67 -6.37
N ARG A 212 7.13 -10.25 -5.25
CA ARG A 212 5.79 -10.89 -5.19
C ARG A 212 4.65 -9.90 -5.43
N LEU A 213 4.78 -8.65 -4.99
CA LEU A 213 3.77 -7.61 -5.24
C LEU A 213 3.75 -7.20 -6.72
N VAL A 214 4.91 -7.13 -7.36
CA VAL A 214 5.01 -6.87 -8.81
C VAL A 214 4.48 -8.05 -9.64
N ASP A 215 4.81 -9.29 -9.28
CA ASP A 215 4.23 -10.48 -9.90
C ASP A 215 2.69 -10.46 -9.77
N GLN A 216 2.17 -10.06 -8.61
CA GLN A 216 0.74 -9.89 -8.41
C GLN A 216 0.16 -8.79 -9.30
N TRP A 217 0.84 -7.65 -9.42
CA TRP A 217 0.45 -6.56 -10.32
C TRP A 217 0.34 -7.04 -11.76
N ARG A 218 1.36 -7.73 -12.29
CA ARG A 218 1.36 -8.27 -13.66
C ARG A 218 0.21 -9.25 -13.87
N ARG A 219 0.04 -10.19 -12.94
CA ARG A 219 -1.03 -11.18 -13.01
C ARG A 219 -2.39 -10.52 -13.09
N THR A 220 -2.70 -9.50 -12.28
CA THR A 220 -4.01 -8.81 -12.27
C THR A 220 -4.44 -8.24 -13.63
N TRP A 221 -3.53 -8.08 -14.58
CA TRP A 221 -3.83 -7.62 -15.94
C TRP A 221 -4.01 -8.74 -16.96
N GLU A 222 -3.74 -9.99 -16.58
CA GLU A 222 -3.97 -11.15 -17.44
C GLU A 222 -5.49 -11.40 -17.59
N PRO A 223 -5.98 -11.67 -18.82
CA PRO A 223 -7.40 -11.89 -19.09
C PRO A 223 -7.96 -13.18 -18.45
N THR A 224 -7.12 -13.97 -17.81
CA THR A 224 -7.43 -15.27 -17.21
C THR A 224 -7.53 -15.23 -15.69
N VAL A 225 -7.32 -14.08 -15.04
CA VAL A 225 -7.38 -13.99 -13.58
C VAL A 225 -8.79 -14.26 -13.07
N ARG A 226 -8.85 -15.18 -12.10
CA ARG A 226 -10.02 -15.45 -11.28
C ARG A 226 -9.75 -14.95 -9.87
N ASN A 227 -10.75 -14.35 -9.24
CA ASN A 227 -10.68 -14.04 -7.80
C ASN A 227 -10.76 -15.30 -6.94
N ALA A 228 -10.68 -15.15 -5.61
CA ALA A 228 -10.77 -16.29 -4.69
C ALA A 228 -12.11 -17.05 -4.79
N SER A 229 -13.13 -16.45 -5.39
CA SER A 229 -14.43 -17.10 -5.66
C SER A 229 -14.48 -17.82 -7.02
N GLY A 230 -13.37 -17.85 -7.78
CA GLY A 230 -13.28 -18.50 -9.09
C GLY A 230 -13.91 -17.71 -10.23
N VAL A 231 -14.33 -16.47 -10.01
CA VAL A 231 -14.99 -15.61 -11.01
C VAL A 231 -13.92 -14.82 -11.78
N LEU A 232 -14.05 -14.74 -13.11
CA LEU A 232 -13.18 -13.90 -13.92
C LEU A 232 -13.34 -12.44 -13.52
N GLU A 233 -12.25 -11.82 -13.11
CA GLU A 233 -12.25 -10.39 -12.83
C GLU A 233 -11.93 -9.63 -14.11
N ALA A 234 -12.69 -8.56 -14.35
CA ALA A 234 -12.27 -7.63 -15.39
C ALA A 234 -10.93 -7.01 -14.98
N PRO A 235 -9.93 -6.96 -15.88
CA PRO A 235 -8.62 -6.40 -15.56
C PRO A 235 -8.74 -5.01 -14.91
N GLY A 236 -8.11 -4.82 -13.76
CA GLY A 236 -7.99 -3.50 -13.13
C GLY A 236 -9.21 -2.97 -12.37
N VAL A 237 -10.17 -3.79 -11.94
CA VAL A 237 -11.33 -3.30 -11.14
C VAL A 237 -10.98 -2.98 -9.67
N MET A 238 -9.77 -3.32 -9.22
CA MET A 238 -9.40 -3.38 -7.80
C MET A 238 -8.95 -2.06 -7.15
N TRP A 239 -8.65 -0.99 -7.90
CA TRP A 239 -8.04 0.22 -7.35
C TRP A 239 -8.99 1.13 -6.57
N LEU A 240 -10.30 1.05 -6.84
CA LEU A 240 -11.30 1.91 -6.21
C LEU A 240 -11.40 1.70 -4.69
N ALA A 241 -11.12 0.49 -4.21
CA ALA A 241 -11.19 0.13 -2.80
C ALA A 241 -10.12 0.87 -1.99
N VAL A 242 -8.86 0.79 -2.43
CA VAL A 242 -7.70 1.35 -1.74
C VAL A 242 -7.88 2.83 -1.42
N LYS A 243 -8.39 3.62 -2.38
CA LYS A 243 -8.66 5.05 -2.16
C LYS A 243 -9.69 5.28 -1.05
N GLY A 244 -10.76 4.47 -1.03
CA GLY A 244 -11.80 4.57 -0.01
C GLY A 244 -11.30 4.21 1.40
N TRP A 245 -10.38 3.26 1.51
CA TRP A 245 -9.78 2.88 2.78
C TRP A 245 -8.92 4.00 3.37
N LEU A 246 -8.03 4.56 2.55
CA LEU A 246 -7.16 5.67 2.93
C LEU A 246 -7.97 6.91 3.33
N ASP A 247 -9.02 7.23 2.56
CA ASP A 247 -9.89 8.37 2.85
C ASP A 247 -10.62 8.21 4.18
N ALA A 248 -11.16 7.01 4.45
CA ALA A 248 -11.83 6.74 5.72
C ALA A 248 -10.86 6.85 6.91
N LEU A 249 -9.67 6.29 6.78
CA LEU A 249 -8.62 6.36 7.80
C LEU A 249 -8.22 7.80 8.12
N LEU A 250 -7.97 8.61 7.08
CA LEU A 250 -7.52 9.99 7.27
C LEU A 250 -8.64 10.91 7.75
N VAL A 251 -9.90 10.69 7.34
CA VAL A 251 -11.06 11.44 7.88
C VAL A 251 -11.29 11.14 9.36
N ASP A 252 -11.15 9.89 9.78
CA ASP A 252 -11.29 9.51 11.20
C ASP A 252 -10.34 10.33 12.10
N ARG A 253 -9.15 10.65 11.58
CA ARG A 253 -8.16 11.45 12.30
C ARG A 253 -8.33 12.97 12.16
N HIS A 254 -8.55 13.45 10.94
CA HIS A 254 -8.50 14.90 10.62
C HIS A 254 -9.88 15.55 10.51
N GLY A 255 -10.94 14.76 10.68
CA GLY A 255 -12.31 15.19 10.50
C GLY A 255 -12.71 15.38 9.03
N GLY A 256 -13.92 15.89 8.85
CA GLY A 256 -14.54 16.06 7.54
C GLY A 256 -15.48 14.92 7.17
N HIS A 257 -15.80 14.82 5.88
CA HIS A 257 -16.81 13.89 5.37
C HIS A 257 -16.18 12.63 4.79
N ALA A 258 -16.41 11.48 5.43
CA ALA A 258 -15.89 10.19 4.96
C ALA A 258 -16.59 9.75 3.65
N PRO A 259 -15.98 8.88 2.83
CA PRO A 259 -16.67 8.27 1.70
C PRO A 259 -17.97 7.58 2.12
N GLY A 260 -19.08 7.93 1.46
CA GLY A 260 -20.44 7.53 1.79
C GLY A 260 -21.23 8.56 2.59
N ALA A 261 -20.57 9.59 3.14
CA ALA A 261 -21.24 10.69 3.83
C ALA A 261 -22.17 11.47 2.90
N ARG A 262 -23.37 11.78 3.38
CA ARG A 262 -24.33 12.65 2.68
C ARG A 262 -24.06 14.10 3.03
N VAL A 263 -24.01 14.91 1.99
CA VAL A 263 -23.66 16.34 2.07
C VAL A 263 -24.61 17.15 1.20
N ARG A 264 -24.57 18.47 1.32
CA ARG A 264 -25.21 19.38 0.37
C ARG A 264 -24.20 20.30 -0.27
N PHE A 265 -24.42 20.61 -1.54
CA PHE A 265 -23.73 21.71 -2.21
C PHE A 265 -24.16 23.06 -1.60
N GLY A 266 -23.42 24.13 -1.91
CA GLY A 266 -23.78 25.50 -1.49
C GLY A 266 -25.17 25.96 -1.97
N ASP A 267 -25.69 25.38 -3.06
CA ASP A 267 -27.04 25.63 -3.59
C ASP A 267 -28.15 24.78 -2.93
N GLY A 268 -27.78 23.89 -1.99
CA GLY A 268 -28.71 23.05 -1.24
C GLY A 268 -29.02 21.69 -1.90
N ARG A 269 -28.53 21.39 -3.10
CA ARG A 269 -28.73 20.07 -3.72
C ARG A 269 -28.02 18.97 -2.91
N PRO A 270 -28.68 17.82 -2.67
CA PRO A 270 -28.10 16.72 -1.92
C PRO A 270 -27.07 15.97 -2.77
N ALA A 271 -25.99 15.54 -2.13
CA ALA A 271 -24.92 14.79 -2.74
C ALA A 271 -24.34 13.76 -1.76
N VAL A 272 -23.51 12.86 -2.27
CA VAL A 272 -22.76 11.90 -1.47
C VAL A 272 -21.28 12.02 -1.80
N VAL A 273 -20.44 12.08 -0.77
CA VAL A 273 -18.99 12.01 -0.92
C VAL A 273 -18.61 10.60 -1.33
N TYR A 274 -17.80 10.42 -2.37
CA TYR A 274 -17.29 9.10 -2.74
C TYR A 274 -15.76 9.02 -2.75
N ALA A 275 -15.06 10.16 -2.78
CA ALA A 275 -13.63 10.27 -2.53
C ALA A 275 -13.28 11.64 -1.90
N VAL A 276 -12.15 11.68 -1.21
CA VAL A 276 -11.63 12.87 -0.51
C VAL A 276 -10.34 13.34 -1.18
N GLU A 277 -10.16 14.63 -1.42
CA GLU A 277 -8.88 15.16 -1.91
C GLU A 277 -8.07 15.72 -0.73
N TRP A 278 -6.78 15.37 -0.68
CA TRP A 278 -5.91 15.68 0.44
C TRP A 278 -4.80 16.66 0.06
N GLY A 279 -4.56 17.63 0.94
CA GLY A 279 -3.36 18.48 0.91
C GLY A 279 -2.13 17.75 1.43
N GLU A 280 -1.07 18.50 1.77
CA GLU A 280 0.14 17.92 2.40
C GLU A 280 -0.06 17.62 3.88
N ASP A 281 -0.86 18.43 4.57
CA ASP A 281 -1.24 18.24 5.96
C ASP A 281 -2.73 18.52 6.21
N GLY A 282 -3.17 18.26 7.45
CA GLY A 282 -4.44 18.74 7.97
C GLY A 282 -5.70 18.10 7.37
N PRO A 283 -6.85 18.80 7.46
CA PRO A 283 -8.14 18.30 6.99
C PRO A 283 -8.22 18.21 5.46
N PRO A 284 -9.25 17.55 4.91
CA PRO A 284 -9.51 17.51 3.47
C PRO A 284 -9.50 18.89 2.81
N VAL A 285 -8.94 18.97 1.59
CA VAL A 285 -8.95 20.22 0.79
C VAL A 285 -10.16 20.30 -0.14
N ALA A 286 -10.65 19.15 -0.60
CA ALA A 286 -11.83 19.05 -1.44
C ALA A 286 -12.47 17.66 -1.32
N TYR A 287 -13.68 17.52 -1.85
CA TYR A 287 -14.40 16.27 -1.95
C TYR A 287 -14.82 16.01 -3.38
N ARG A 288 -14.75 14.76 -3.80
CA ARG A 288 -15.48 14.31 -4.98
C ARG A 288 -16.83 13.79 -4.55
N VAL A 289 -17.87 14.40 -5.10
CA VAL A 289 -19.24 14.12 -4.75
C VAL A 289 -20.04 13.68 -5.98
N ARG A 290 -21.03 12.84 -5.72
CA ARG A 290 -22.07 12.49 -6.69
C ARG A 290 -23.36 13.14 -6.27
N GLU A 291 -24.05 13.74 -7.22
CA GLU A 291 -25.40 14.24 -6.98
C GLU A 291 -26.31 13.07 -6.62
N LEU A 292 -27.23 13.31 -5.68
CA LEU A 292 -28.23 12.35 -5.30
C LEU A 292 -29.52 12.62 -6.08
N GLU A 293 -29.93 11.67 -6.91
CA GLU A 293 -31.13 11.74 -7.76
C GLU A 293 -32.22 10.77 -7.26
N PRO A 294 -33.50 10.99 -7.59
CA PRO A 294 -34.56 10.03 -7.31
C PRO A 294 -34.28 8.67 -7.96
N GLY A 295 -34.37 7.60 -7.18
CA GLY A 295 -34.14 6.24 -7.65
C GLY A 295 -35.21 5.78 -8.63
N ALA A 296 -34.75 5.18 -9.74
CA ALA A 296 -35.61 4.48 -10.68
C ALA A 296 -35.57 2.97 -10.41
N HIS A 297 -36.75 2.34 -10.36
CA HIS A 297 -36.97 0.89 -10.21
C HIS A 297 -36.57 0.27 -8.85
N GLY A 298 -37.56 -0.23 -8.11
CA GLY A 298 -37.36 -0.89 -6.80
C GLY A 298 -36.91 0.03 -5.65
N ASN A 299 -36.45 1.24 -5.96
CA ASN A 299 -35.97 2.28 -5.03
C ASN A 299 -36.74 3.61 -5.17
N VAL A 300 -37.99 3.56 -5.66
CA VAL A 300 -38.81 4.75 -5.88
C VAL A 300 -38.98 5.54 -4.57
N GLY A 301 -38.75 6.86 -4.62
CA GLY A 301 -38.77 7.73 -3.43
C GLY A 301 -37.46 7.75 -2.63
N ARG A 302 -36.45 6.94 -2.99
CA ARG A 302 -35.11 6.98 -2.38
C ARG A 302 -34.15 7.76 -3.24
N LEU A 303 -33.36 8.63 -2.63
CA LEU A 303 -32.23 9.28 -3.28
C LEU A 303 -31.06 8.29 -3.47
N VAL A 304 -30.58 8.16 -4.70
CA VAL A 304 -29.46 7.30 -5.11
C VAL A 304 -28.35 8.12 -5.79
N PRO A 305 -27.07 7.71 -5.71
CA PRO A 305 -25.99 8.42 -6.37
C PRO A 305 -26.11 8.35 -7.88
N SER A 306 -26.07 9.50 -8.55
CA SER A 306 -26.02 9.61 -10.00
C SER A 306 -24.70 9.04 -10.52
N LEU A 307 -24.79 8.14 -11.51
CA LEU A 307 -23.61 7.49 -12.11
C LEU A 307 -22.91 8.38 -13.14
N SER A 308 -23.58 9.43 -13.62
CA SER A 308 -23.05 10.40 -14.58
C SER A 308 -22.47 11.65 -13.91
N SER A 309 -22.82 11.92 -12.65
CA SER A 309 -22.24 13.03 -11.90
C SER A 309 -20.84 12.68 -11.36
N ASP A 310 -19.90 13.62 -11.48
CA ASP A 310 -18.60 13.65 -10.80
C ASP A 310 -18.25 15.12 -10.61
N VAL A 311 -18.43 15.62 -9.39
CA VAL A 311 -18.19 17.03 -9.06
C VAL A 311 -17.11 17.11 -8.02
N LEU A 312 -16.06 17.89 -8.29
CA LEU A 312 -15.04 18.26 -7.33
C LEU A 312 -15.48 19.55 -6.61
N VAL A 313 -15.61 19.50 -5.29
CA VAL A 313 -16.10 20.60 -4.46
C VAL A 313 -15.06 20.93 -3.39
N PRO A 314 -14.65 22.20 -3.21
CA PRO A 314 -13.80 22.60 -2.10
C PRO A 314 -14.38 22.18 -0.75
N ALA A 315 -13.55 21.79 0.21
CA ALA A 315 -14.03 21.26 1.48
C ALA A 315 -14.92 22.27 2.24
N ALA A 316 -14.63 23.56 2.13
CA ALA A 316 -15.41 24.65 2.74
C ALA A 316 -16.84 24.78 2.19
N ASP A 317 -17.09 24.31 0.96
CA ASP A 317 -18.40 24.38 0.30
C ASP A 317 -19.25 23.13 0.54
N CYS A 318 -18.66 22.11 1.19
CA CYS A 318 -19.30 20.82 1.44
C CYS A 318 -19.87 20.79 2.86
N ARG A 319 -21.18 21.00 2.98
CA ARG A 319 -21.86 21.09 4.27
C ARG A 319 -22.51 19.77 4.64
N GLU A 320 -22.43 19.42 5.93
CA GLU A 320 -23.15 18.26 6.46
C GLU A 320 -24.65 18.42 6.21
N ASP A 321 -25.29 17.33 5.78
CA ASP A 321 -26.73 17.31 5.60
C ASP A 321 -27.41 17.48 6.97
N THR A 322 -27.94 18.68 7.24
CA THR A 322 -28.61 18.95 8.52
C THR A 322 -29.83 18.04 8.66
N PRO A 323 -30.02 17.37 9.81
CA PRO A 323 -31.23 16.62 10.06
C PRO A 323 -32.47 17.47 9.81
N CYS A 324 -33.51 16.89 9.23
CA CYS A 324 -34.76 17.58 8.98
C CYS A 324 -35.28 18.25 10.27
N ALA A 325 -35.57 19.55 10.21
CA ALA A 325 -36.07 20.30 11.37
C ALA A 325 -37.43 19.81 11.89
N VAL A 326 -38.18 19.03 11.09
CA VAL A 326 -39.50 18.50 11.44
C VAL A 326 -39.42 17.12 12.09
N CYS A 327 -38.65 16.18 11.50
CA CYS A 327 -38.59 14.81 11.99
C CYS A 327 -37.26 14.44 12.68
N GLY A 328 -36.30 15.35 12.75
CA GLY A 328 -34.99 15.13 13.34
C GLY A 328 -34.12 14.09 12.62
N ARG A 329 -34.60 13.52 11.50
CA ARG A 329 -33.86 12.54 10.71
C ARG A 329 -33.07 13.23 9.62
N THR A 330 -31.80 12.88 9.48
CA THR A 330 -31.07 13.05 8.22
C THR A 330 -31.77 12.24 7.14
N ALA A 331 -31.82 12.73 5.89
CA ALA A 331 -32.54 12.05 4.82
C ALA A 331 -32.10 10.57 4.72
N GLY A 332 -32.99 9.62 5.06
CA GLY A 332 -32.86 8.20 4.71
C GLY A 332 -32.10 7.25 5.65
N MET A 333 -32.07 7.45 6.97
CA MET A 333 -31.51 6.42 7.89
C MET A 333 -32.39 5.17 8.08
N ALA A 334 -33.67 5.19 7.73
CA ALA A 334 -34.51 4.00 7.60
C ALA A 334 -35.66 4.32 6.64
N GLU A 335 -35.97 3.38 5.75
CA GLU A 335 -37.21 3.25 4.96
C GLU A 335 -38.03 4.54 4.75
N ALA A 336 -37.89 5.14 3.56
CA ALA A 336 -38.68 6.28 3.07
C ALA A 336 -38.49 7.64 3.82
N LEU A 337 -37.82 8.56 3.08
CA LEU A 337 -37.73 10.03 3.12
C LEU A 337 -37.45 10.79 4.45
N CYS A 338 -36.94 12.04 4.36
CA CYS A 338 -37.11 13.05 5.41
C CYS A 338 -38.02 14.22 4.97
N ASP A 339 -39.22 13.94 4.53
CA ASP A 339 -40.41 13.89 5.38
C ASP A 339 -40.52 14.79 6.62
N GLY A 340 -40.00 16.02 6.57
CA GLY A 340 -40.88 17.11 7.03
C GLY A 340 -42.05 17.35 6.07
N CYS A 341 -41.93 16.80 4.86
CA CYS A 341 -42.58 17.34 3.67
C CYS A 341 -43.36 16.35 2.81
N ALA A 342 -43.19 15.01 2.90
CA ALA A 342 -44.11 14.11 2.20
C ALA A 342 -45.60 14.47 2.43
N PRO A 343 -46.05 14.97 3.60
CA PRO A 343 -47.46 15.30 3.82
C PRO A 343 -47.97 16.64 3.26
N ARG A 344 -47.14 17.52 2.68
CA ARG A 344 -47.62 18.81 2.10
C ARG A 344 -47.91 18.78 0.60
N PHE A 345 -47.50 17.74 -0.11
CA PHE A 345 -47.69 17.62 -1.55
C PHE A 345 -48.35 16.28 -1.89
N GLY A 346 -49.67 16.22 -1.66
CA GLY A 346 -50.56 15.39 -2.47
C GLY A 346 -50.82 16.06 -3.84
N PRO A 347 -51.63 15.47 -4.75
CA PRO A 347 -52.81 14.66 -4.41
C PRO A 347 -52.97 13.34 -5.19
N VAL A 348 -53.94 12.56 -4.70
CA VAL A 348 -54.87 11.61 -5.37
C VAL A 348 -54.52 11.17 -6.78
#